data_AF-A0A9D2K4W6-F1
#
_entry.id   AF-A0A9D2K4W6-F1
#
_cell.length_a   1.000
_cell.length_b   1.000
_cell.length_c   1.000
_cell.angle_alpha   90.00
_cell.angle_beta   90.00
_cell.angle_gamma   90.00
#
_symmetry.space_group_name_H-M   'P 1'
#
loop_
_entity.id
_entity.type
_entity.pdbx_description
1 polymer ?
#
loop_
_entity_poly.entity_id
_entity_poly.type
_entity_poly.pdbx_seq_one_letter_code
_entity_poly.pdbx_strand_id
1 'polypeptide(L)'
;MELTIGDTVYQFCFGMGFLREVNGKVKANVDGMKGVDKNIGLQYMIAGLLDGDVETLVDVLDAANKGQTPRVTKKQIDSYIDEELEDLDALFNRVIDFLSATNATKKTMAWIKEQVSKATGQNA
;
A
#
# COMPACT_ATOMS: atom_id res chain seq x y z
N MET A 1 2.25 8.99 -8.48
CA MET A 1 3.68 8.78 -8.15
C MET A 1 4.37 8.21 -9.37
N GLU A 2 5.66 8.46 -9.55
CA GLU A 2 6.43 7.88 -10.63
C GLU A 2 7.74 7.27 -10.12
N LEU A 3 8.14 6.14 -10.69
CA LEU A 3 9.45 5.52 -10.49
C LEU A 3 10.07 5.27 -11.86
N THR A 4 11.35 5.55 -11.97
CA THR A 4 12.17 5.11 -13.09
C THR A 4 12.77 3.76 -12.70
N ILE A 5 12.51 2.73 -13.50
CA ILE A 5 13.04 1.37 -13.30
C ILE A 5 13.73 1.00 -14.61
N GLY A 6 15.05 0.78 -14.54
CA GLY A 6 15.91 0.81 -15.72
C GLY A 6 15.74 2.12 -16.49
N ASP A 7 15.49 2.04 -17.80
CA ASP A 7 15.28 3.22 -18.66
C ASP A 7 13.80 3.62 -18.82
N THR A 8 12.89 3.02 -18.05
CA THR A 8 11.44 3.23 -18.21
C THR A 8 10.83 3.95 -17.01
N VAL A 9 10.07 5.03 -17.30
CA VAL A 9 9.28 5.73 -16.29
C VAL A 9 7.90 5.07 -16.15
N TYR A 10 7.60 4.58 -14.95
CA TYR A 10 6.33 3.96 -14.59
C TYR A 10 5.48 4.89 -13.72
N GLN A 11 4.20 5.00 -14.06
CA GLN A 11 3.23 5.76 -13.27
C GLN A 11 2.46 4.85 -12.31
N PHE A 12 2.17 5.36 -11.12
CA PHE A 12 1.46 4.65 -10.05
C PHE A 12 0.30 5.51 -9.53
N CYS A 13 -0.91 4.94 -9.58
CA CYS A 13 -2.17 5.61 -9.26
C CYS A 13 -2.86 4.95 -8.05
N PHE A 14 -2.97 5.68 -6.95
CA PHE A 14 -3.58 5.22 -5.68
C PHE A 14 -5.09 5.54 -5.59
N GLY A 15 -5.75 5.67 -6.73
CA GLY A 15 -7.17 6.03 -6.82
C GLY A 15 -8.14 4.88 -6.54
N MET A 16 -9.40 5.04 -6.96
CA MET A 16 -10.46 4.05 -6.72
C MET A 16 -10.19 2.68 -7.36
N GLY A 17 -9.47 2.64 -8.49
CA GLY A 17 -9.04 1.38 -9.13
C GLY A 17 -8.10 0.59 -8.23
N PHE A 18 -7.07 1.25 -7.70
CA PHE A 18 -6.16 0.69 -6.69
C PHE A 18 -6.93 0.24 -5.45
N LEU A 19 -7.79 1.10 -4.88
CA LEU A 19 -8.58 0.76 -3.69
C LEU A 19 -9.40 -0.53 -3.90
N ARG A 20 -10.08 -0.66 -5.04
CA ARG A 20 -10.90 -1.84 -5.34
C ARG A 20 -10.06 -3.10 -5.47
N GLU A 21 -8.90 -2.99 -6.12
CA GLU A 21 -7.94 -4.08 -6.28
C GLU A 21 -7.45 -4.59 -4.93
N VAL A 22 -7.04 -3.70 -4.04
CA VAL A 22 -6.41 -4.09 -2.77
C VAL A 22 -7.43 -4.48 -1.72
N ASN A 23 -8.54 -3.76 -1.61
CA ASN A 23 -9.42 -3.89 -0.46
C ASN A 23 -10.13 -5.26 -0.42
N GLY A 24 -10.38 -5.86 -1.58
CA GLY A 24 -11.01 -7.18 -1.69
C GLY A 24 -10.10 -8.38 -1.40
N LYS A 25 -8.78 -8.17 -1.28
CA LYS A 25 -7.80 -9.27 -1.07
C LYS A 25 -7.91 -9.91 0.32
N VAL A 26 -8.31 -9.14 1.32
CA VAL A 26 -8.48 -9.62 2.70
C VAL A 26 -9.89 -9.31 3.17
N LYS A 27 -10.51 -10.31 3.79
CA LYS A 27 -11.84 -10.24 4.38
C LYS A 27 -11.79 -10.67 5.84
N ALA A 28 -12.52 -9.97 6.70
CA ALA A 28 -12.83 -10.46 8.04
C ALA A 28 -14.33 -10.58 8.22
N ASN A 29 -14.73 -11.56 9.01
CA ASN A 29 -16.11 -11.68 9.45
C ASN A 29 -16.47 -10.49 10.34
N VAL A 30 -17.68 -9.97 10.16
CA VAL A 30 -18.20 -8.90 11.02
C VAL A 30 -18.76 -9.54 12.29
N ASP A 31 -18.18 -9.16 13.43
CA ASP A 31 -18.59 -9.69 14.74
C ASP A 31 -20.10 -9.51 14.97
N GLY A 32 -20.74 -10.56 15.48
CA GLY A 32 -22.19 -10.61 15.66
C GLY A 32 -23.03 -10.78 14.39
N MET A 33 -22.44 -10.86 13.19
CA MET A 33 -23.17 -11.02 11.91
C MET A 33 -22.75 -12.28 11.15
N LYS A 34 -23.57 -13.34 11.24
CA LYS A 34 -23.30 -14.60 10.54
C LYS A 34 -23.34 -14.41 9.02
N GLY A 35 -22.24 -14.79 8.35
CA GLY A 35 -22.12 -14.77 6.89
C GLY A 35 -21.90 -13.39 6.27
N VAL A 36 -21.62 -12.36 7.08
CA VAL A 36 -21.28 -11.02 6.58
C VAL A 36 -19.78 -10.79 6.73
N ASP A 37 -19.11 -10.57 5.60
CA ASP A 37 -17.69 -10.25 5.56
C ASP A 37 -17.46 -8.78 5.19
N LYS A 38 -16.48 -8.16 5.86
CA LYS A 38 -15.97 -6.84 5.52
C LYS A 38 -14.63 -6.97 4.81
N ASN A 39 -14.52 -6.28 3.68
CA ASN A 39 -13.25 -6.09 2.97
C ASN A 39 -12.34 -5.16 3.79
N ILE A 40 -11.15 -5.66 4.12
CA ILE A 40 -10.17 -4.96 4.96
C ILE A 40 -8.75 -4.99 4.38
N GLY A 41 -8.61 -5.32 3.09
CA GLY A 41 -7.30 -5.43 2.46
C GLY A 41 -6.48 -4.14 2.48
N LEU A 42 -7.12 -2.96 2.36
CA LEU A 42 -6.39 -1.70 2.45
C LEU A 42 -5.81 -1.49 3.85
N GLN A 43 -6.55 -1.83 4.91
CA GLN A 43 -6.09 -1.70 6.29
C GLN A 43 -4.84 -2.53 6.54
N TYR A 44 -4.83 -3.79 6.09
CA TYR A 44 -3.68 -4.68 6.21
C TYR A 44 -2.46 -4.14 5.45
N MET A 45 -2.64 -3.67 4.21
CA MET A 45 -1.53 -3.12 3.43
C MET A 45 -0.98 -1.84 4.06
N ILE A 46 -1.82 -0.99 4.64
CA ILE A 46 -1.33 0.19 5.35
C ILE A 46 -0.56 -0.19 6.61
N ALA A 47 -1.03 -1.18 7.38
CA ALA A 47 -0.32 -1.66 8.55
C ALA A 47 1.05 -2.22 8.17
N GLY A 48 1.13 -3.10 7.16
CA GLY A 48 2.40 -3.64 6.67
C GLY A 48 3.38 -2.54 6.21
N LEU A 49 2.90 -1.51 5.49
CA LEU A 49 3.74 -0.37 5.13
C LEU A 49 4.29 0.39 6.35
N LEU A 50 3.49 0.56 7.41
CA LEU A 50 3.93 1.25 8.63
C LEU A 50 4.91 0.40 9.45
N ASP A 51 4.80 -0.93 9.36
CA ASP A 51 5.71 -1.88 10.01
C ASP A 51 6.99 -2.15 9.18
N GLY A 52 7.12 -1.55 7.98
CA GLY A 52 8.29 -1.69 7.11
C GLY A 52 8.32 -2.97 6.27
N ASP A 53 7.16 -3.61 6.05
CA ASP A 53 7.06 -4.83 5.24
C ASP A 53 7.30 -4.55 3.75
N VAL A 54 8.43 -5.02 3.24
CA VAL A 54 8.88 -4.85 1.85
C VAL A 54 8.01 -5.62 0.87
N GLU A 55 7.50 -6.81 1.23
CA GLU A 55 6.58 -7.55 0.37
C GLU A 55 5.28 -6.78 0.19
N THR A 56 4.78 -6.17 1.27
CA THR A 56 3.62 -5.27 1.20
C THR A 56 3.90 -4.05 0.31
N LEU A 57 5.10 -3.47 0.37
CA LEU A 57 5.49 -2.36 -0.51
C LEU A 57 5.44 -2.77 -2.00
N VAL A 58 5.99 -3.93 -2.35
CA VAL A 58 5.91 -4.48 -3.72
C VAL A 58 4.46 -4.66 -4.15
N ASP A 59 3.62 -5.24 -3.29
CA ASP A 59 2.19 -5.46 -3.56
C ASP A 59 1.42 -4.15 -3.77
N VAL A 60 1.76 -3.11 -3.03
CA VAL A 60 1.20 -1.76 -3.17
C VAL A 60 1.58 -1.18 -4.54
N LEU A 61 2.85 -1.23 -4.91
CA LEU A 61 3.37 -0.71 -6.18
C LEU A 61 2.77 -1.47 -7.37
N ASP A 62 2.73 -2.80 -7.29
CA ASP A 62 2.11 -3.65 -8.30
C ASP A 62 0.63 -3.30 -8.50
N ALA A 63 -0.14 -3.16 -7.42
CA ALA A 63 -1.55 -2.80 -7.50
C ALA A 63 -1.76 -1.38 -8.05
N ALA A 64 -0.93 -0.42 -7.65
CA ALA A 64 -1.05 0.98 -8.07
C ALA A 64 -0.72 1.20 -9.55
N ASN A 65 0.08 0.31 -10.17
CA ASN A 65 0.40 0.36 -11.59
C ASN A 65 -0.48 -0.58 -12.46
N LYS A 66 -1.33 -1.44 -11.88
CA LYS A 66 -2.10 -2.50 -12.60
C LYS A 66 -2.87 -2.03 -13.84
N GLY A 67 -3.39 -0.79 -13.84
CA GLY A 67 -4.13 -0.21 -14.97
C GLY A 67 -3.36 0.83 -15.79
N GLN A 68 -2.04 0.88 -15.65
CA GLN A 68 -1.18 1.88 -16.28
C GLN A 68 -0.39 1.25 -17.44
N THR A 69 -0.03 2.10 -18.41
CA THR A 69 0.86 1.74 -19.52
C THR A 69 2.05 2.71 -19.51
N PRO A 70 3.29 2.21 -19.38
CA PRO A 70 3.68 0.79 -19.30
C PRO A 70 3.29 0.13 -17.96
N ARG A 71 3.10 -1.20 -18.00
CA ARG A 71 2.81 -2.05 -16.84
C ARG A 71 4.12 -2.62 -16.28
N VAL A 72 4.45 -2.30 -15.03
CA VAL A 72 5.54 -2.93 -14.29
C VAL A 72 5.10 -4.29 -13.77
N THR A 73 6.02 -5.26 -13.76
CA THR A 73 5.80 -6.56 -13.10
C THR A 73 6.38 -6.55 -11.69
N LYS A 74 5.86 -7.40 -10.79
CA LYS A 74 6.48 -7.59 -9.46
C LYS A 74 7.97 -7.88 -9.55
N LYS A 75 8.38 -8.80 -10.44
CA LYS A 75 9.79 -9.11 -10.68
C LYS A 75 10.65 -7.88 -11.00
N GLN A 76 10.12 -6.92 -11.77
CA GLN A 76 10.86 -5.68 -12.05
C GLN A 76 10.92 -4.76 -10.84
N ILE A 77 9.88 -4.73 -10.00
CA ILE A 77 9.90 -4.00 -8.73
C ILE A 77 10.91 -4.66 -7.78
N ASP A 78 10.92 -5.99 -7.70
CA ASP A 78 11.87 -6.75 -6.88
C ASP A 78 13.31 -6.44 -7.30
N SER A 79 13.63 -6.56 -8.61
CA SER A 79 14.94 -6.20 -9.14
C SER A 79 15.30 -4.74 -8.91
N TYR A 80 14.34 -3.82 -9.04
CA TYR A 80 14.58 -2.41 -8.72
C TYR A 80 14.98 -2.21 -7.25
N ILE A 81 14.28 -2.86 -6.33
CA ILE A 81 14.59 -2.79 -4.89
C ILE A 81 15.97 -3.42 -4.58
N ASP A 82 16.29 -4.55 -5.20
CA ASP A 82 17.53 -5.28 -4.94
C ASP A 82 18.78 -4.63 -5.57
N GLU A 83 18.64 -4.00 -6.74
CA GLU A 83 19.78 -3.62 -7.60
C GLU A 83 19.91 -2.10 -7.87
N GLU A 84 18.80 -1.36 -7.92
CA GLU A 84 18.78 0.05 -8.38
C GLU A 84 18.43 1.06 -7.28
N LEU A 85 17.68 0.64 -6.26
CA LEU A 85 17.16 1.51 -5.22
C LEU A 85 18.24 1.84 -4.17
N GLU A 86 18.59 3.11 -4.05
CA GLU A 86 19.58 3.56 -3.06
C GLU A 86 19.00 3.72 -1.65
N ASP A 87 17.71 4.07 -1.54
CA ASP A 87 17.06 4.42 -0.27
C ASP A 87 15.65 3.82 -0.18
N LEU A 88 15.56 2.68 0.51
CA LEU A 88 14.31 1.98 0.76
C LEU A 88 13.36 2.77 1.67
N ASP A 89 13.89 3.43 2.71
CA ASP A 89 13.09 4.20 3.65
C ASP A 89 12.44 5.40 2.96
N ALA A 90 13.16 6.07 2.05
CA ALA A 90 12.60 7.14 1.22
C ALA A 90 11.47 6.63 0.31
N LEU A 91 11.58 5.42 -0.25
CA LEU A 91 10.52 4.83 -1.06
C LEU A 91 9.26 4.54 -0.22
N PHE A 92 9.42 3.96 0.97
CA PHE A 92 8.31 3.74 1.91
C PHE A 92 7.62 5.07 2.27
N ASN A 93 8.40 6.07 2.69
CA ASN A 93 7.88 7.38 3.06
C ASN A 93 7.08 8.01 1.92
N ARG A 94 7.61 7.94 0.69
CA ARG A 94 6.93 8.45 -0.50
C ARG A 94 5.60 7.75 -0.74
N VAL A 95 5.54 6.43 -0.65
CA VAL A 95 4.29 5.66 -0.80
C VAL A 95 3.28 6.03 0.30
N ILE A 96 3.73 6.10 1.56
CA ILE A 96 2.91 6.49 2.71
C ILE A 96 2.34 7.91 2.54
N ASP A 97 3.13 8.85 2.04
CA ASP A 97 2.70 10.22 1.78
C ASP A 97 1.63 10.28 0.69
N PHE A 98 1.83 9.55 -0.42
CA PHE A 98 0.83 9.46 -1.48
C PHE A 98 -0.49 8.86 -0.98
N LEU A 99 -0.43 7.80 -0.19
CA LEU A 99 -1.63 7.21 0.42
C LEU A 99 -2.30 8.17 1.41
N SER A 100 -1.51 8.94 2.15
CA SER A 100 -2.02 9.92 3.13
C SER A 100 -2.67 11.13 2.46
N ALA A 101 -2.23 11.51 1.26
CA ALA A 101 -2.78 12.63 0.50
C ALA A 101 -3.95 12.25 -0.43
N THR A 102 -4.00 11.00 -0.91
CA THR A 102 -4.95 10.59 -1.96
C THR A 102 -6.38 10.43 -1.43
N ASN A 103 -7.37 11.00 -2.12
CA ASN A 103 -8.78 10.98 -1.69
C ASN A 103 -9.35 9.58 -1.40
N ALA A 104 -8.94 8.58 -2.18
CA ALA A 104 -9.43 7.21 -2.04
C ALA A 104 -8.91 6.49 -0.77
N THR A 105 -7.75 6.91 -0.25
CA THR A 105 -7.01 6.17 0.80
C THR A 105 -6.81 6.97 2.08
N LYS A 106 -6.82 8.31 2.01
CA LYS A 106 -6.45 9.21 3.12
C LYS A 106 -7.24 8.97 4.42
N LYS A 107 -8.53 8.62 4.32
CA LYS A 107 -9.36 8.34 5.50
C LYS A 107 -8.92 7.06 6.21
N THR A 108 -8.63 6.00 5.47
CA THR A 108 -8.13 4.74 6.04
C THR A 108 -6.74 4.93 6.61
N MET A 109 -5.85 5.66 5.92
CA MET A 109 -4.52 6.00 6.44
C MET A 109 -4.58 6.70 7.79
N ALA A 110 -5.38 7.77 7.89
CA ALA A 110 -5.54 8.53 9.13
C ALA A 110 -6.07 7.64 10.26
N TRP A 111 -7.08 6.81 9.97
CA TRP A 111 -7.64 5.88 10.95
C TRP A 111 -6.62 4.86 11.44
N ILE A 112 -5.85 4.22 10.55
CA ILE A 112 -4.81 3.26 10.95
C ILE A 112 -3.71 3.92 11.78
N LYS A 113 -3.21 5.09 11.36
CA LYS A 113 -2.20 5.84 12.14
C LYS A 113 -2.69 6.15 13.56
N GLU A 114 -3.96 6.52 13.71
CA GLU A 114 -4.57 6.72 15.03
C GLU A 114 -4.63 5.42 15.85
N GLN A 115 -5.00 4.28 15.25
CA GLN A 115 -5.02 2.99 15.95
C GLN A 115 -3.61 2.56 16.39
N VAL A 116 -2.61 2.72 15.52
CA VAL A 116 -1.20 2.41 15.84
C VAL A 116 -0.71 3.28 17.00
N SER A 117 -0.96 4.59 16.97
CA SER A 117 -0.58 5.49 18.07
C SER A 117 -1.24 5.12 19.40
N LYS A 118 -2.50 4.66 19.39
CA LYS A 118 -3.17 4.18 20.60
C LYS A 118 -2.56 2.88 21.12
N ALA A 119 -2.21 1.95 20.23
CA ALA A 119 -1.60 0.68 20.60
C ALA A 119 -0.17 0.85 21.17
N THR A 120 0.61 1.78 20.63
CA THR A 120 1.98 2.05 21.12
C THR A 120 2.00 2.96 22.35
N GLY A 121 1.08 3.93 22.45
CA GLY A 121 0.95 4.82 23.60
C GLY A 121 0.34 4.18 24.86
N GLN A 122 -0.27 3.01 24.75
CA GLN A 122 -0.78 2.24 25.92
C GLN A 122 0.31 1.40 26.60
N ASN A 123 1.51 1.31 26.02
CA ASN A 123 2.64 0.53 26.54
C ASN A 123 3.80 1.41 27.08
N ALA A 124 3.57 2.72 27.28
CA ALA A 124 4.54 3.69 27.79
C ALA A 124 4.19 4.18 29.20
#